data_AF-A0A1V5LIZ5-F1
#
_entry.id   AF-A0A1V5LIZ5-F1
#
_cell.length_a   1.000
_cell.length_b   1.000
_cell.length_c   1.000
_cell.angle_alpha   90.00
_cell.angle_beta   90.00
_cell.angle_gamma   90.00
#
_symmetry.space_group_name_H-M   'P 1'
#
loop_
_entity.id
_entity.type
_entity.pdbx_description
1 polymer ?
#
loop_
_entity_poly.entity_id
_entity_poly.type
_entity_poly.pdbx_seq_one_letter_code
_entity_poly.pdbx_strand_id
1 'polypeptide(L)'
;MARASRGYKEINLQGIRHLERGGLLATFSCSNHIDHDFFKKIVLAAAADAGVVVQLLRELEPGVDHPVLLAHEEGRYLKGLLLRVM
;
A
#
# COMPACT_ATOMS: atom_id res chain seq x y z
N MET A 1 4.23 7.61 15.80
CA MET A 1 4.00 7.45 14.35
C MET A 1 5.14 6.77 13.59
N ALA A 2 6.42 6.94 13.95
CA ALA A 2 7.56 6.39 13.18
C ALA A 2 7.77 4.85 13.22
N ARG A 3 7.21 4.12 14.20
CA ARG A 3 7.43 2.67 14.31
C ARG A 3 6.57 1.84 13.34
N ALA A 4 5.29 2.18 13.18
CA ALA A 4 4.37 1.42 12.33
C ALA A 4 4.72 1.58 10.84
N SER A 5 5.03 2.80 10.39
CA SER A 5 5.44 3.07 9.00
C SER A 5 6.72 2.32 8.61
N ARG A 6 7.66 2.13 9.55
CA ARG A 6 8.86 1.33 9.31
C ARG A 6 8.55 -0.14 9.03
N GLY A 7 7.62 -0.75 9.78
CA GLY A 7 7.18 -2.13 9.55
C GLY A 7 6.52 -2.29 8.19
N TYR A 8 5.63 -1.37 7.81
CA TYR A 8 5.02 -1.38 6.48
C TYR A 8 6.04 -1.18 5.35
N LYS A 9 7.04 -0.30 5.55
CA LYS A 9 8.11 -0.12 4.57
C LYS A 9 8.91 -1.41 4.39
N GLU A 10 9.32 -2.03 5.50
CA GLU A 10 10.15 -3.23 5.49
C GLU A 10 9.43 -4.40 4.79
N ILE A 11 8.18 -4.68 5.13
CA ILE A 11 7.45 -5.80 4.50
C ILE A 11 7.24 -5.58 3.00
N ASN A 12 6.98 -4.34 2.58
CA ASN A 12 6.87 -4.01 1.15
C ASN A 12 8.23 -4.12 0.45
N LEU A 13 9.32 -3.70 1.09
CA LEU A 13 10.68 -3.83 0.54
C LEU A 13 11.01 -5.29 0.27
N GLN A 14 10.78 -6.17 1.26
CA GLN A 14 11.03 -7.60 1.07
C GLN A 14 10.13 -8.19 -0.01
N GLY A 15 8.84 -7.84 -0.02
CA GLY A 15 7.91 -8.25 -1.06
C GLY A 15 8.37 -7.88 -2.47
N ILE A 16 8.83 -6.63 -2.66
CA ILE A 16 9.35 -6.14 -3.94
C ILE A 16 10.62 -6.89 -4.35
N ARG A 17 11.55 -7.16 -3.42
CA ARG A 17 12.81 -7.87 -3.71
C ARG A 17 12.63 -9.31 -4.17
N HIS A 18 11.49 -9.93 -3.86
CA HIS A 18 11.17 -11.29 -4.30
C HIS A 18 10.45 -11.34 -5.65
N LEU A 19 10.17 -10.20 -6.28
CA LEU A 19 9.50 -10.14 -7.58
C LEU A 19 10.50 -9.92 -8.70
N GLU A 20 10.30 -10.65 -9.80
CA GLU A 20 10.99 -10.37 -11.06
C GLU A 20 10.36 -9.17 -11.78
N ARG A 21 11.05 -8.70 -12.83
CA ARG A 21 10.52 -7.68 -13.72
C ARG A 21 9.18 -8.11 -14.32
N GLY A 22 8.16 -7.26 -14.21
CA GLY A 22 6.78 -7.55 -14.59
C GLY A 22 5.96 -8.24 -13.49
N GLY A 23 6.58 -8.62 -12.37
CA GLY A 23 5.91 -9.22 -11.21
C GLY A 23 4.90 -8.26 -10.58
N LEU A 24 3.87 -8.85 -9.95
CA LEU A 24 2.77 -8.10 -9.35
C LEU A 24 2.85 -8.14 -7.82
N LEU A 25 2.67 -6.98 -7.19
CA LEU A 25 2.53 -6.85 -5.74
C LEU A 25 1.12 -6.34 -5.42
N ALA A 26 0.35 -7.12 -4.68
CA ALA A 26 -0.87 -6.66 -4.02
C ALA A 26 -0.55 -6.44 -2.54
N THR A 27 -0.63 -5.19 -2.07
CA THR A 27 -0.26 -4.79 -0.71
C THR A 27 -1.37 -3.97 -0.07
N PHE A 28 -1.59 -4.16 1.23
CA PHE A 28 -2.75 -3.62 1.93
C PHE A 28 -2.40 -3.06 3.32
N SER A 29 -3.21 -2.13 3.79
CA SER A 29 -3.22 -1.64 5.16
C SER A 29 -4.66 -1.44 5.63
N CYS A 30 -5.01 -1.99 6.79
CA CYS A 30 -6.29 -1.78 7.47
C CYS A 30 -6.18 -0.81 8.68
N SER A 31 -5.05 -0.12 8.82
CA SER A 31 -4.83 0.78 9.95
C SER A 31 -5.44 2.15 9.69
N ASN A 32 -6.30 2.62 10.59
CA ASN A 32 -6.81 4.00 10.57
C ASN A 32 -5.73 5.06 10.76
N HIS A 33 -4.60 4.71 11.37
CA HIS A 33 -3.47 5.63 11.57
C HIS A 33 -2.60 5.80 10.31
N ILE A 34 -2.86 5.03 9.27
CA ILE A 34 -2.16 5.13 7.98
C ILE A 34 -3.20 5.56 6.96
N ASP A 35 -3.22 6.82 6.57
CA ASP A 35 -4.08 7.27 5.49
C ASP A 35 -3.61 6.74 4.13
N HIS A 36 -4.44 6.92 3.10
CA HIS A 36 -4.22 6.36 1.77
C HIS A 36 -2.96 6.91 1.09
N ASP A 37 -2.72 8.22 1.19
CA ASP A 37 -1.56 8.87 0.58
C ASP A 37 -0.27 8.54 1.33
N PHE A 38 -0.35 8.40 2.65
CA PHE A 38 0.77 7.96 3.45
C PHE A 38 1.14 6.51 3.16
N PHE A 39 0.16 5.63 2.94
CA PHE A 39 0.42 4.25 2.50
C PHE A 39 1.16 4.22 1.16
N LYS A 40 0.73 5.01 0.17
CA LYS A 40 1.44 5.15 -1.11
C LYS A 40 2.89 5.61 -0.91
N LYS A 41 3.12 6.62 -0.06
CA LYS A 41 4.47 7.12 0.25
C LYS A 41 5.35 6.04 0.89
N ILE A 42 4.80 5.21 1.77
CA ILE A 42 5.51 4.09 2.38
C ILE A 42 5.94 3.07 1.33
N VAL A 43 5.02 2.67 0.44
CA VAL A 43 5.32 1.70 -0.62
C VAL A 43 6.30 2.28 -1.65
N LEU A 44 6.17 3.56 -2.00
CA LEU A 44 7.12 4.25 -2.87
C LEU A 44 8.53 4.29 -2.25
N ALA A 45 8.63 4.56 -0.96
CA ALA A 45 9.90 4.51 -0.26
C ALA A 45 10.49 3.10 -0.21
N ALA A 46 9.66 2.06 -0.13
CA ALA A 46 10.12 0.67 -0.22
C ALA A 46 10.64 0.32 -1.63
N ALA A 47 9.96 0.77 -2.69
CA ALA A 47 10.42 0.59 -4.06
C ALA A 47 11.76 1.31 -4.34
N ALA A 48 11.90 2.54 -3.81
CA ALA A 48 13.16 3.28 -3.89
C ALA A 48 14.32 2.54 -3.21
N ASP A 49 14.11 2.02 -2.00
CA ASP A 49 15.11 1.20 -1.28
C ASP A 49 15.42 -0.14 -2.00
N ALA A 50 14.46 -0.67 -2.76
CA ALA A 50 14.64 -1.86 -3.57
C ALA A 50 15.39 -1.57 -4.89
N GLY A 51 15.54 -0.30 -5.28
CA GLY A 51 16.19 0.10 -6.52
C GLY A 51 15.35 -0.19 -7.77
N VAL A 52 14.02 -0.27 -7.65
CA VAL A 52 13.12 -0.56 -8.78
C VAL A 52 12.07 0.54 -8.94
N VAL A 53 11.50 0.62 -10.16
CA VAL A 53 10.31 1.42 -10.41
C VAL A 53 9.09 0.51 -10.27
N VAL A 54 8.03 1.03 -9.67
CA VAL A 54 6.73 0.36 -9.60
C VAL A 54 5.68 1.17 -10.33
N GLN A 55 4.82 0.49 -11.09
CA GLN A 55 3.67 1.07 -11.75
C GLN A 55 2.40 0.74 -10.96
N LEU A 56 1.61 1.76 -10.61
CA LEU A 56 0.30 1.57 -10.00
C LEU A 56 -0.70 1.11 -11.07
N LEU A 57 -1.25 -0.09 -10.89
CA LEU A 57 -2.27 -0.66 -11.78
C LEU A 57 -3.68 -0.36 -11.27
N ARG A 58 -3.89 -0.42 -9.95
CA ARG A 58 -5.19 -0.21 -9.33
C ARG A 58 -5.07 0.14 -7.85
N GLU A 59 -5.91 1.07 -7.40
CA GLU A 59 -6.22 1.26 -5.99
C GLU A 59 -7.40 0.35 -5.62
N LEU A 60 -7.22 -0.41 -4.54
CA LEU A 60 -8.18 -1.38 -4.06
C LEU A 60 -8.81 -0.85 -2.77
N GLU A 61 -10.11 -1.04 -2.64
CA GLU A 61 -10.95 -0.52 -1.56
C GLU A 61 -11.78 -1.66 -0.94
N PRO A 62 -12.43 -1.44 0.22
CA PRO A 62 -13.42 -2.38 0.73
C PRO A 62 -14.48 -2.75 -0.32
N GLY A 63 -15.04 -3.94 -0.18
CA GLY A 63 -16.19 -4.37 -0.96
C GLY A 63 -17.44 -3.53 -0.67
N VAL A 64 -18.46 -3.67 -1.52
CA VAL A 64 -19.74 -2.95 -1.38
C VAL A 64 -20.51 -3.30 -0.11
N ASP A 65 -20.18 -4.43 0.51
CA ASP A 65 -20.68 -4.88 1.82
C ASP A 65 -20.06 -4.09 2.99
N HIS A 66 -19.06 -3.25 2.72
CA HIS A 66 -18.39 -2.37 3.68
C HIS A 66 -18.49 -0.90 3.23
N PRO A 67 -19.70 -0.32 3.20
CA PRO A 67 -19.89 1.06 2.78
C PRO A 67 -19.25 2.04 3.76
N VAL A 68 -18.75 3.16 3.24
CA VAL A 68 -18.21 4.27 4.03
C VAL A 68 -19.26 5.37 4.11
N LEU A 69 -19.54 5.84 5.31
CA LEU A 69 -20.40 7.00 5.54
C LEU A 69 -19.65 8.28 5.17
N LEU A 70 -20.26 9.15 4.36
CA LEU A 70 -19.65 10.42 3.96
C LEU A 70 -19.30 11.33 5.15
N ALA A 71 -20.05 11.24 6.25
CA ALA A 71 -19.80 12.00 7.47
C ALA A 71 -18.79 11.33 8.43
N HIS A 72 -18.21 10.18 8.04
CA HIS A 72 -17.29 9.39 8.87
C HIS A 72 -16.26 8.69 7.97
N GLU A 73 -15.30 9.48 7.48
CA GLU A 73 -14.24 9.03 6.57
C GLU A 73 -13.30 8.00 7.21
N GLU A 74 -13.21 7.96 8.54
CA GLU A 74 -12.48 6.93 9.30
C GLU A 74 -13.02 5.52 9.05
N GLY A 75 -14.23 5.39 8.49
CA GLY A 75 -14.77 4.14 7.98
C GLY A 75 -14.01 3.57 6.77
N ARG A 76 -13.27 4.42 6.03
CA ARG A 76 -12.41 4.03 4.90
C ARG A 76 -11.05 3.53 5.39
N TYR A 77 -11.07 2.52 6.25
CA TYR A 77 -9.87 2.07 6.95
C TYR A 77 -8.97 1.14 6.10
N LEU A 78 -9.53 0.42 5.12
CA LEU A 78 -8.80 -0.49 4.25
C LEU A 78 -8.29 0.24 3.00
N LYS A 79 -6.98 0.12 2.76
CA LYS A 79 -6.27 0.65 1.60
C LYS A 79 -5.58 -0.52 0.94
N GLY A 80 -5.67 -0.62 -0.38
CA GLY A 80 -4.91 -1.59 -1.14
C GLY A 80 -4.31 -1.00 -2.40
N LEU A 81 -3.13 -1.48 -2.76
CA LEU A 81 -2.43 -1.09 -3.99
C LEU A 81 -2.09 -2.36 -4.76
N LEU A 82 -2.46 -2.39 -6.03
CA LEU A 82 -1.97 -3.37 -6.98
C LEU A 82 -0.90 -2.71 -7.85
N LEU A 83 0.32 -3.22 -7.74
CA LEU A 83 1.51 -2.67 -8.38
C LEU A 83 2.15 -3.69 -9.31
N ARG A 84 2.86 -3.18 -10.32
CA ARG A 84 3.77 -3.96 -11.17
C ARG A 84 5.20 -3.46 -10.99
N VAL A 85 6.13 -4.37 -10.77
CA VAL A 85 7.58 -4.08 -10.78
C VAL A 85 8.05 -3.94 -12.22
N MET A 86 8.77 -2.87 -12.53
CA MET A 86 9.18 -2.48 -13.90
C MET A 86 10.62 -2.83 -14.24
#